data_AF-A0A8T4DVW7-F1
#
_entry.id   AF-A0A8T4DVW7-F1
#
_cell.length_a   1.000
_cell.length_b   1.000
_cell.length_c   1.000
_cell.angle_alpha   90.00
_cell.angle_beta   90.00
_cell.angle_gamma   90.00
#
_symmetry.space_group_name_H-M   'P 1'
#
loop_
_entity.id
_entity.type
_entity.pdbx_description
1 polymer ?
#
loop_
_entity_poly.entity_id
_entity_poly.type
_entity_poly.pdbx_seq_one_letter_code
_entity_poly.pdbx_strand_id
1 'polypeptide(L)'
;MVSPARVCLICKGSRKLCGWRFCPLMAKDRVAPKVNEKMAKDFFGPSTSVFVGHNFYPNVYVGPMASLDTERIDTIDSPQNWFGKPYDQIIEFRSMLMRSRAKENVFSRSRFIEENQE
;
A
#
# COMPACT_ATOMS: atom_id res chain seq x y z
N MET A 1 24.69 -15.69 -11.09
CA MET A 1 24.28 -14.96 -9.86
C MET A 1 22.76 -14.91 -9.80
N VAL A 2 22.14 -15.30 -8.67
CA VAL A 2 20.68 -15.17 -8.52
C VAL A 2 20.35 -13.72 -8.20
N SER A 3 19.39 -13.11 -8.90
CA SER A 3 19.01 -11.72 -8.62
C SER A 3 18.44 -11.60 -7.21
N PRO A 4 18.81 -10.55 -6.44
CA PRO A 4 18.24 -10.29 -5.13
C PRO A 4 16.70 -10.20 -5.15
N ALA A 5 16.13 -9.73 -6.26
CA ALA A 5 14.69 -9.68 -6.49
C ALA A 5 14.04 -11.07 -6.46
N ARG A 6 14.61 -12.05 -7.16
CA ARG A 6 14.11 -13.44 -7.17
C ARG A 6 14.20 -14.07 -5.78
N VAL A 7 15.28 -13.82 -5.06
CA VAL A 7 15.46 -14.27 -3.68
C VAL A 7 14.43 -13.63 -2.74
N CYS A 8 14.12 -12.34 -2.92
CA CYS A 8 13.13 -11.63 -2.13
C CYS A 8 11.72 -12.23 -2.30
N LEU A 9 11.34 -12.61 -3.53
CA LEU A 9 10.04 -13.24 -3.83
C LEU A 9 9.86 -14.61 -3.14
N ILE A 10 10.95 -15.36 -2.96
CA ILE A 10 10.94 -16.65 -2.24
C ILE A 10 10.92 -16.40 -0.72
N CYS A 11 11.76 -15.47 -0.26
CA CYS A 11 11.93 -15.18 1.16
C CYS A 11 10.70 -14.51 1.78
N LYS A 12 10.10 -13.53 1.10
CA LYS A 12 8.99 -12.68 1.60
C LYS A 12 9.20 -12.14 3.02
N GLY A 13 10.46 -11.87 3.39
CA GLY A 13 10.85 -11.39 4.72
C GLY A 13 11.10 -12.48 5.76
N SER A 14 10.74 -13.74 5.50
CA SER A 14 10.80 -14.82 6.50
C SER A 14 12.21 -15.25 6.92
N ARG A 15 13.19 -15.19 6.01
CA ARG A 15 14.53 -15.78 6.19
C ARG A 15 15.70 -14.85 5.86
N LYS A 16 15.44 -13.58 5.50
CA LYS A 16 16.45 -12.58 5.06
C LYS A 16 17.51 -13.09 4.04
N LEU A 17 17.09 -13.96 3.12
CA LEU A 17 18.00 -14.62 2.16
C LEU A 17 18.75 -13.67 1.21
N CYS A 18 18.27 -12.45 1.01
CA CYS A 18 18.89 -11.46 0.11
C CYS A 18 20.14 -10.78 0.70
N GLY A 19 20.47 -11.03 1.98
CA GLY A 19 21.66 -10.46 2.64
C GLY A 19 21.60 -8.96 2.91
N TRP A 20 20.49 -8.29 2.59
CA TRP A 20 20.32 -6.87 2.90
C TRP A 20 20.20 -6.66 4.42
N ARG A 21 20.92 -5.66 4.93
CA ARG A 21 20.86 -5.24 6.34
C ARG A 21 19.43 -4.88 6.77
N PHE A 22 18.63 -4.39 5.84
CA PHE A 22 17.26 -3.95 6.03
C PHE A 22 16.30 -4.71 5.11
N CYS A 23 15.18 -5.21 5.65
CA CYS A 23 14.13 -5.86 4.87
C CYS A 23 12.86 -4.98 4.89
N PRO A 24 12.44 -4.41 3.75
CA PRO A 24 11.22 -3.63 3.62
C PRO A 24 9.99 -4.31 4.20
N LEU A 25 9.86 -5.61 3.93
CA LEU A 25 8.68 -6.40 4.31
C LEU A 25 8.56 -6.60 5.82
N MET A 26 9.67 -6.56 6.57
CA MET A 26 9.68 -6.65 8.03
C MET A 26 9.51 -5.27 8.68
N ALA A 27 9.92 -4.21 7.99
CA ALA A 27 9.87 -2.85 8.53
C ALA A 27 8.44 -2.33 8.68
N LYS A 28 7.49 -2.83 7.87
CA LYS A 28 6.06 -2.53 8.02
C LYS A 28 5.52 -2.87 9.42
N ASP A 29 6.08 -3.90 10.07
CA ASP A 29 5.61 -4.36 11.39
C ASP A 29 5.90 -3.32 12.47
N ARG A 30 6.89 -2.45 12.26
CA ARG A 30 7.17 -1.31 13.13
C ARG A 30 6.14 -0.18 13.03
N VAL A 31 5.46 -0.09 11.89
CA VAL A 31 4.44 0.94 11.62
C VAL A 31 3.04 0.45 12.04
N ALA A 32 2.83 -0.87 12.09
CA ALA A 32 1.54 -1.48 12.44
C ALA A 32 0.91 -0.95 13.75
N PRO A 33 1.65 -0.72 14.87
CA PRO A 33 1.06 -0.14 16.07
C PRO A 33 0.45 1.25 15.85
N LYS A 34 1.15 2.13 15.11
CA LYS A 34 0.67 3.48 14.78
C LYS A 34 -0.58 3.44 13.90
N VAL A 35 -0.63 2.50 12.96
CA VAL A 35 -1.81 2.30 12.09
C VAL A 35 -2.99 1.82 12.90
N ASN A 36 -2.78 0.85 13.79
CA ASN A 36 -3.82 0.29 14.65
C ASN A 36 -4.40 1.32 15.62
N GLU A 37 -3.57 2.21 16.16
CA GLU A 37 -4.01 3.32 17.01
C GLU A 37 -4.95 4.29 16.27
N LYS A 38 -4.67 4.55 14.99
CA LYS A 38 -5.49 5.43 14.13
C LYS A 38 -6.67 4.71 13.46
N MET A 39 -6.75 3.39 13.54
CA MET A 39 -7.85 2.63 12.94
C MET A 39 -9.10 2.71 13.81
N ALA A 40 -10.17 3.24 13.23
CA ALA A 40 -11.51 3.21 13.79
C ALA A 40 -12.42 2.22 13.04
N LYS A 41 -13.58 1.88 13.64
CA LYS A 41 -14.61 1.07 12.96
C LYS A 41 -15.18 1.77 11.73
N ASP A 42 -15.40 3.07 11.88
CA ASP A 42 -15.84 3.96 10.82
C ASP A 42 -14.70 4.93 10.52
N PHE A 43 -14.41 5.14 9.24
CA PHE A 43 -13.33 5.99 8.79
C PHE A 43 -13.83 6.97 7.73
N PHE A 44 -13.51 8.25 7.92
CA PHE A 44 -13.75 9.29 6.94
C PHE A 44 -12.46 10.10 6.76
N GLY A 45 -12.05 10.27 5.50
CA GLY A 45 -10.82 10.97 5.19
C GLY A 45 -10.62 11.15 3.68
N PRO A 46 -9.61 11.95 3.30
CA PRO A 46 -9.32 12.22 1.91
C PRO A 46 -8.85 10.94 1.21
N SER A 47 -9.49 10.64 0.07
CA SER A 47 -9.03 9.62 -0.87
C SER A 47 -7.87 10.21 -1.68
N THR A 48 -6.73 9.50 -1.70
CA THR A 48 -5.48 9.98 -2.32
C THR A 48 -5.22 9.32 -3.67
N SER A 49 -5.50 8.03 -3.80
CA SER A 49 -5.44 7.31 -5.08
C SER A 49 -6.23 6.01 -5.03
N VAL A 50 -6.24 5.25 -6.13
CA VAL A 50 -6.95 3.97 -6.25
C VAL A 50 -5.95 2.81 -6.29
N PHE A 51 -6.20 1.79 -5.47
CA PHE A 51 -5.40 0.57 -5.48
C PHE A 51 -6.07 -0.53 -6.30
N VAL A 52 -5.32 -1.11 -7.24
CA VAL A 52 -5.73 -2.30 -8.01
C VAL A 52 -4.90 -3.50 -7.58
N GLY A 53 -5.57 -4.54 -7.08
CA GLY A 53 -4.95 -5.79 -6.67
C GLY A 53 -4.63 -6.72 -7.83
N HIS A 54 -3.63 -7.59 -7.63
CA HIS A 54 -3.19 -8.56 -8.65
C HIS A 54 -3.81 -9.96 -8.51
N ASN A 55 -4.48 -10.25 -7.39
CA ASN A 55 -5.06 -11.57 -7.12
C ASN A 55 -6.43 -11.70 -7.79
N PHE A 56 -6.76 -12.93 -8.21
CA PHE A 56 -8.07 -13.33 -8.75
C PHE A 56 -8.45 -12.76 -10.12
N TYR A 57 -7.47 -12.29 -10.90
CA TYR A 57 -7.70 -11.83 -12.28
C TYR A 57 -8.54 -12.85 -13.10
N PRO A 58 -9.57 -12.42 -13.85
CA PRO A 58 -9.95 -11.02 -14.15
C PRO A 58 -10.83 -10.33 -13.10
N ASN A 59 -11.19 -11.01 -12.00
CA ASN A 59 -12.01 -10.44 -10.91
C ASN A 59 -11.12 -9.97 -9.76
N VAL A 60 -10.63 -8.73 -9.83
CA VAL A 60 -9.64 -8.18 -8.91
C VAL A 60 -10.28 -7.43 -7.75
N TYR A 61 -9.51 -7.24 -6.68
CA TYR A 61 -9.87 -6.29 -5.64
C TYR A 61 -9.44 -4.89 -6.03
N VAL A 62 -10.36 -3.93 -5.97
CA VAL A 62 -10.11 -2.53 -6.27
C VAL A 62 -10.76 -1.66 -5.18
N GLY A 63 -10.17 -0.51 -4.93
CA GLY A 63 -10.81 0.52 -4.14
C GLY A 63 -9.89 1.69 -3.82
N PRO A 64 -10.47 2.80 -3.36
CA PRO A 64 -9.72 3.99 -2.98
C PRO A 64 -8.82 3.72 -1.78
N MET A 65 -7.71 4.46 -1.74
CA MET A 65 -6.77 4.55 -0.64
C MET A 65 -6.95 5.89 0.06
N ALA A 66 -7.37 5.84 1.30
CA ALA A 66 -7.59 7.02 2.11
C ALA A 66 -6.51 7.16 3.19
N SER A 67 -6.10 8.40 3.45
CA SER A 67 -4.99 8.66 4.38
C SER A 67 -5.43 8.65 5.84
N LEU A 68 -4.79 7.84 6.68
CA LEU A 68 -4.90 7.90 8.14
C LEU A 68 -4.11 9.08 8.73
N ASP A 69 -3.32 9.77 7.91
CA ASP A 69 -2.53 10.92 8.30
C ASP A 69 -2.92 12.15 7.47
N THR A 70 -3.74 13.00 8.06
CA THR A 70 -4.25 14.22 7.41
C THR A 70 -3.20 15.33 7.35
N GLU A 71 -2.13 15.27 8.13
CA GLU A 71 -1.09 16.31 8.13
C GLU A 71 -0.14 16.18 6.93
N ARG A 72 0.00 14.96 6.39
CA ARG A 72 0.98 14.63 5.36
C ARG A 72 0.35 14.19 4.03
N ILE A 73 -0.91 14.55 3.77
CA ILE A 73 -1.69 14.11 2.60
C ILE A 73 -0.94 14.34 1.28
N ASP A 74 -0.32 15.51 1.10
CA ASP A 74 0.36 15.86 -0.15
C ASP A 74 1.64 15.04 -0.41
N THR A 75 2.19 14.40 0.62
CA THR A 75 3.43 13.62 0.53
C THR A 75 3.17 12.12 0.65
N ILE A 76 2.12 11.70 1.36
CA ILE A 76 1.90 10.29 1.73
C ILE A 76 1.72 9.38 0.52
N ASP A 77 1.16 9.93 -0.57
CA ASP A 77 0.88 9.20 -1.80
C ASP A 77 1.39 9.89 -3.07
N SER A 78 2.40 10.76 -2.94
CA SER A 78 3.07 11.42 -4.06
C SER A 78 4.49 10.89 -4.24
N PRO A 79 4.71 9.95 -5.17
CA PRO A 79 6.04 9.41 -5.46
C PRO A 79 7.06 10.47 -5.88
N GLN A 80 6.60 11.57 -6.50
CA GLN A 80 7.46 12.69 -6.89
C GLN A 80 8.13 13.31 -5.67
N ASN A 81 7.40 13.36 -4.55
CA ASN A 81 7.87 13.93 -3.29
C ASN A 81 8.69 12.94 -2.44
N TRP A 82 8.87 11.68 -2.87
CA TRP A 82 9.63 10.68 -2.10
C TRP A 82 11.12 10.68 -2.41
N PHE A 83 11.54 11.30 -3.50
CA PHE A 83 12.95 11.35 -3.86
C PHE A 83 13.78 11.99 -2.74
N GLY A 84 14.90 11.36 -2.37
CA GLY A 84 15.77 11.81 -1.29
C GLY A 84 15.28 11.48 0.13
N LYS A 85 14.06 10.95 0.30
CA LYS A 85 13.57 10.51 1.61
C LYS A 85 14.12 9.12 1.97
N PRO A 86 14.34 8.84 3.27
CA PRO A 86 14.82 7.54 3.69
C PRO A 86 13.71 6.49 3.49
N TYR A 87 14.13 5.26 3.20
CA TYR A 87 13.21 4.22 2.74
C TYR A 87 12.20 3.78 3.80
N ASP A 88 12.57 3.85 5.09
CA ASP A 88 11.68 3.62 6.22
C ASP A 88 10.52 4.64 6.27
N GLN A 89 10.78 5.90 5.91
CA GLN A 89 9.75 6.92 5.80
C GLN A 89 8.76 6.62 4.66
N ILE A 90 9.25 6.11 3.52
CA ILE A 90 8.39 5.68 2.41
C ILE A 90 7.49 4.51 2.85
N ILE A 91 8.03 3.56 3.62
CA ILE A 91 7.23 2.47 4.19
C ILE A 91 6.17 3.02 5.15
N GLU A 92 6.52 3.99 5.99
CA GLU A 92 5.55 4.62 6.89
C GLU A 92 4.42 5.29 6.09
N PHE A 93 4.75 6.10 5.09
CA PHE A 93 3.76 6.75 4.23
C PHE A 93 2.78 5.75 3.63
N ARG A 94 3.32 4.69 3.00
CA ARG A 94 2.49 3.67 2.35
C ARG A 94 1.71 2.80 3.33
N SER A 95 2.19 2.65 4.56
CA SER A 95 1.49 1.88 5.59
C SER A 95 0.36 2.69 6.26
N MET A 96 0.42 4.02 6.20
CA MET A 96 -0.60 4.94 6.75
C MET A 96 -1.79 5.16 5.81
N LEU A 97 -1.91 4.38 4.73
CA LEU A 97 -3.03 4.45 3.79
C LEU A 97 -3.97 3.27 4.04
N MET A 98 -5.23 3.58 4.36
CA MET A 98 -6.30 2.62 4.48
C MET A 98 -6.91 2.34 3.11
N ARG A 99 -7.00 1.07 2.73
CA ARG A 99 -7.52 0.65 1.43
C ARG A 99 -8.89 -0.02 1.58
N SER A 100 -9.89 0.47 0.84
CA SER A 100 -11.16 -0.24 0.64
C SER A 100 -11.00 -1.43 -0.32
N ARG A 101 -11.81 -2.48 -0.14
CA ARG A 101 -11.70 -3.73 -0.93
C ARG A 101 -13.06 -4.13 -1.50
N ALA A 102 -13.37 -3.66 -2.70
CA ALA A 102 -14.46 -4.18 -3.52
C ALA A 102 -13.93 -5.20 -4.53
N LYS A 103 -14.70 -6.25 -4.84
CA LYS A 103 -14.33 -7.24 -5.86
C LYS A 103 -15.06 -6.92 -7.15
N GLU A 104 -14.31 -6.66 -8.20
CA GLU A 104 -14.84 -6.22 -9.49
C GLU A 104 -14.16 -6.94 -10.66
N ASN A 105 -14.88 -7.09 -11.77
CA ASN A 105 -14.30 -7.60 -13.00
C ASN A 105 -13.63 -6.46 -13.77
N VAL A 106 -12.47 -6.68 -14.39
CA VAL A 106 -11.80 -5.62 -15.18
C VAL A 106 -12.62 -5.10 -16.36
N PHE A 107 -13.65 -5.82 -16.79
CA PHE A 107 -14.57 -5.40 -17.85
C PHE A 107 -15.94 -4.91 -17.34
N SER A 108 -16.19 -4.90 -16.03
CA SER A 108 -17.46 -4.38 -15.50
C SER A 108 -17.52 -2.84 -15.58
N ARG A 109 -18.74 -2.33 -15.68
CA ARG A 109 -19.08 -0.90 -15.61
C ARG A 109 -20.04 -0.66 -14.46
N SER A 110 -19.67 -1.12 -13.27
CA SER A 110 -20.47 -0.87 -12.08
C SER A 110 -20.35 0.60 -11.70
N ARG A 111 -21.38 1.14 -11.04
CA ARG A 111 -21.36 2.50 -10.50
C ARG A 111 -20.12 2.76 -9.62
N PHE A 112 -19.69 1.75 -8.87
CA PHE A 112 -18.48 1.83 -8.05
C PHE A 112 -17.22 2.10 -8.88
N ILE A 113 -17.10 1.44 -10.05
CA ILE A 113 -15.96 1.66 -10.94
C ILE A 113 -16.02 3.07 -11.53
N GLU A 114 -17.19 3.50 -11.99
CA GLU A 114 -17.37 4.85 -12.57
C GLU A 114 -17.00 5.95 -11.56
N GLU A 115 -17.38 5.81 -10.29
CA GLU A 115 -17.05 6.75 -9.21
C GLU A 115 -15.56 6.76 -8.82
N ASN A 116 -14.77 5.75 -9.20
CA ASN A 116 -13.34 5.62 -8.83
C ASN A 116 -12.40 5.67 -10.05
N GLN A 117 -12.88 6.10 -11.21
CA GLN A 117 -12.06 6.23 -12.42
C GLN A 117 -11.41 7.62 -12.59
N GLU A 118 -11.76 8.58 -11.73
CA GLU A 118 -11.21 9.95 -11.73
C GLU A 118 -9.89 10.08 -10.95
#